data_AF-A0A967H7N1-F1
#
_entry.id   AF-A0A967H7N1-F1
#
_cell.length_a   1.000
_cell.length_b   1.000
_cell.length_c   1.000
_cell.angle_alpha   90.00
_cell.angle_beta   90.00
_cell.angle_gamma   90.00
#
_symmetry.space_group_name_H-M   'P 1'
#
loop_
_entity.id
_entity.type
_entity.pdbx_description
1 polymer ?
#
loop_
_entity_poly.entity_id
_entity_poly.type
_entity_poly.pdbx_seq_one_letter_code
_entity_poly.pdbx_strand_id
1 'polypeptide(L)'
;MMMKIKLLMVALTIMVFGLCGIGYTESQVPLIFKYDLHFNPYTYGRHTVTFEHATHAMKNKIACIQCHHTLETGTIAVEETCKDCHANTEMRSFVQAESIPEEDRMDYYFLAIHDQCINCHRAVRKSDEWTKAPVGCWRCHIYTKKVKGK
;
A
#
# COMPACT_ATOMS: atom_id res chain seq x y z
N MET A 1 52.88 6.22 36.32
CA MET A 1 51.43 6.00 36.53
C MET A 1 50.52 6.88 35.63
N MET A 2 51.00 7.99 35.07
CA MET A 2 50.20 8.93 34.26
C MET A 2 50.01 8.55 32.77
N MET A 3 50.83 7.63 32.23
CA MET A 3 50.79 7.28 30.80
C MET A 3 49.71 6.24 30.45
N LYS A 4 49.39 5.34 31.39
CA LYS A 4 48.30 4.35 31.24
C LYS A 4 46.91 4.97 31.34
N ILE A 5 46.79 6.09 32.07
CA ILE A 5 45.53 6.84 32.24
C ILE A 5 45.18 7.62 30.96
N LYS A 6 46.17 8.16 30.24
CA LYS A 6 45.95 8.84 28.94
C LYS A 6 45.50 7.87 27.84
N LEU A 7 46.02 6.64 27.83
CA LEU A 7 45.63 5.61 26.85
C LEU A 7 44.17 5.14 27.05
N LEU A 8 43.72 5.04 28.31
CA LEU A 8 42.34 4.65 28.65
C LEU A 8 41.30 5.72 28.30
N MET A 9 41.66 7.01 28.41
CA MET A 9 40.79 8.14 28.04
C MET A 9 40.60 8.30 26.52
N VAL A 10 41.61 7.94 25.72
CA VAL A 10 41.54 7.99 24.24
C VAL A 10 40.74 6.81 23.67
N ALA A 11 40.82 5.63 24.29
CA ALA A 11 40.01 4.48 23.88
C ALA A 11 38.52 4.68 24.20
N LEU A 12 38.19 5.38 25.29
CA LEU A 12 36.80 5.64 25.68
C LEU A 12 36.13 6.71 24.79
N THR A 13 36.89 7.65 24.24
CA THR A 13 36.35 8.68 23.32
C THR A 13 36.08 8.16 21.91
N ILE A 14 36.83 7.14 21.44
CA ILE A 14 36.56 6.47 20.16
C ILE A 14 35.32 5.56 20.25
N MET A 15 35.01 5.01 21.42
CA MET A 15 33.83 4.15 21.62
C MET A 15 32.51 4.93 21.70
N VAL A 16 32.54 6.23 22.03
CA VAL A 16 31.34 7.08 22.13
C VAL A 16 30.92 7.67 20.76
N PHE A 17 31.84 7.83 19.82
CA PHE A 17 31.54 8.36 18.48
C PHE A 17 31.25 7.31 17.40
N GLY A 18 31.43 6.01 17.70
CA GLY A 18 31.12 4.91 16.77
C GLY A 18 29.64 4.51 16.67
N LEU A 19 28.75 5.16 17.42
CA LEU A 19 27.31 4.81 17.50
C LEU A 19 26.39 5.81 16.76
N CYS A 20 26.91 6.90 16.21
CA CYS A 20 26.13 7.90 15.49
C CYS A 20 26.43 7.83 13.98
N GLY A 21 25.92 6.80 13.31
CA GLY A 21 26.22 6.64 11.89
C GLY A 21 25.37 5.62 11.14
N ILE A 22 24.15 5.33 11.58
CA ILE A 22 23.15 4.76 10.68
C ILE A 22 22.09 5.85 10.53
N GLY A 23 22.26 6.67 9.49
CA GLY A 23 21.17 7.49 9.00
C GLY A 23 20.08 6.55 8.53
N TYR A 24 19.14 6.22 9.41
CA TYR A 24 17.88 5.64 8.99
C TYR A 24 17.19 6.72 8.17
N THR A 25 17.25 6.60 6.86
CA THR A 25 16.25 7.21 6.00
C THR A 25 14.95 6.49 6.37
N GLU A 26 14.20 7.06 7.30
CA GLU A 26 12.88 6.57 7.65
C GLU A 26 12.03 6.65 6.38
N SER A 27 11.86 5.53 5.68
CA SER A 27 10.96 5.50 4.53
C SER A 27 9.57 5.75 5.09
N GLN A 28 9.02 6.94 4.81
CA GLN A 28 7.73 7.32 5.33
C GLN A 28 6.66 6.54 4.57
N VAL A 29 6.28 5.37 5.09
CA VAL A 29 5.13 4.62 4.61
C VAL A 29 3.91 5.54 4.69
N PRO A 30 3.24 5.85 3.58
CA PRO A 30 2.14 6.80 3.61
C PRO A 30 0.99 6.21 4.43
N LEU A 31 0.65 6.82 5.56
CA LEU A 31 -0.40 6.29 6.46
C LEU A 31 -1.75 6.11 5.73
N ILE A 32 -2.06 7.05 4.84
CA ILE A 32 -3.28 7.05 4.03
C ILE A 32 -2.90 7.29 2.56
N PHE A 33 -3.40 6.43 1.69
CA PHE A 33 -3.32 6.59 0.24
C PHE A 33 -4.74 6.74 -0.32
N LYS A 34 -4.94 7.70 -1.23
CA LYS A 34 -6.24 7.97 -1.84
C LYS A 34 -6.16 7.76 -3.34
N TYR A 35 -6.98 6.84 -3.86
CA TYR A 35 -7.24 6.69 -5.27
C TYR A 35 -8.33 7.69 -5.66
N ASP A 36 -8.01 8.66 -6.52
CA ASP A 36 -9.02 9.49 -7.19
C ASP A 36 -9.39 8.83 -8.53
N LEU A 37 -10.68 8.54 -8.69
CA LEU A 37 -11.22 7.80 -9.82
C LEU A 37 -12.11 8.72 -10.63
N HIS A 38 -11.66 9.11 -11.81
CA HIS A 38 -12.43 9.95 -12.73
C HIS A 38 -13.45 9.10 -13.50
N PHE A 39 -14.46 8.56 -12.81
CA PHE A 39 -15.56 7.84 -13.44
C PHE A 39 -16.81 8.72 -13.51
N ASN A 40 -17.24 9.05 -14.73
CA ASN A 40 -18.45 9.81 -15.05
C ASN A 40 -18.58 11.18 -14.32
N PRO A 41 -17.83 12.21 -14.79
CA PRO A 41 -17.85 13.57 -14.21
C PRO A 41 -19.19 14.32 -14.39
N TYR A 42 -20.13 13.73 -15.12
CA TYR A 42 -21.48 14.27 -15.33
C TYR A 42 -22.43 13.90 -14.18
N THR A 43 -22.19 12.80 -13.48
CA THR A 43 -23.10 12.28 -12.43
C THR A 43 -22.55 12.49 -11.03
N TYR A 44 -21.23 12.38 -10.85
CA TYR A 44 -20.58 12.48 -9.54
C TYR A 44 -19.54 13.61 -9.53
N GLY A 45 -19.39 14.26 -8.37
CA GLY A 45 -18.42 15.33 -8.15
C GLY A 45 -17.02 14.79 -7.83
N ARG A 46 -16.95 13.67 -7.09
CA ARG A 46 -15.70 12.92 -6.81
C ARG A 46 -16.04 11.46 -6.50
N HIS A 47 -15.19 10.55 -6.92
CA HIS A 47 -15.28 9.12 -6.67
C HIS A 47 -13.91 8.63 -6.21
N THR A 48 -13.81 8.15 -4.97
CA THR A 48 -12.51 7.82 -4.36
C THR A 48 -12.52 6.49 -3.63
N VAL A 49 -11.37 5.86 -3.56
CA VAL A 49 -11.07 4.77 -2.61
C VAL A 49 -9.97 5.25 -1.67
N THR A 50 -10.14 5.04 -0.37
CA THR A 50 -9.11 5.37 0.63
C THR A 50 -8.52 4.06 1.16
N PHE A 51 -7.20 3.96 1.12
CA PHE A 51 -6.43 2.86 1.65
C PHE A 51 -5.60 3.35 2.84
N GLU A 52 -5.57 2.58 3.92
CA GLU A 52 -4.84 2.93 5.15
C GLU A 52 -3.79 1.86 5.45
N HIS A 53 -2.50 2.19 5.32
CA HIS A 53 -1.41 1.26 5.61
C HIS A 53 -1.43 0.83 7.08
N ALA A 54 -1.76 1.73 8.01
CA ALA A 54 -1.81 1.41 9.44
C ALA A 54 -2.81 0.29 9.74
N THR A 55 -3.99 0.31 9.11
CA THR A 55 -5.00 -0.74 9.28
C THR A 55 -4.51 -2.09 8.74
N HIS A 56 -3.87 -2.12 7.57
CA HIS A 56 -3.42 -3.36 6.94
C HIS A 56 -2.13 -3.91 7.56
N ALA A 57 -1.07 -3.11 7.63
CA ALA A 57 0.23 -3.54 8.10
C ALA A 57 0.33 -3.58 9.63
N MET A 58 -0.16 -2.55 10.33
CA MET A 58 0.06 -2.44 11.78
C MET A 58 -1.02 -3.15 12.59
N LYS A 59 -2.29 -2.95 12.27
CA LYS A 59 -3.42 -3.56 12.99
C LYS A 59 -3.62 -5.01 12.58
N ASN A 60 -3.71 -5.26 11.28
CA ASN A 60 -3.99 -6.61 10.76
C ASN A 60 -2.72 -7.44 10.48
N LYS A 61 -1.52 -6.87 10.72
CA LYS A 61 -0.22 -7.58 10.62
C LYS A 61 0.04 -8.20 9.23
N ILE A 62 -0.50 -7.57 8.18
CA ILE A 62 -0.27 -7.98 6.79
C ILE A 62 1.16 -7.58 6.41
N ALA A 63 1.95 -8.54 5.91
CA ALA A 63 3.32 -8.28 5.50
C ALA A 63 3.35 -7.46 4.19
N CYS A 64 4.34 -6.58 4.03
CA CYS A 64 4.46 -5.70 2.86
C CYS A 64 4.41 -6.48 1.54
N ILE A 65 5.10 -7.62 1.51
CA ILE A 65 5.18 -8.52 0.34
C ILE A 65 3.84 -9.16 -0.05
N GLN A 66 2.83 -9.15 0.83
CA GLN A 66 1.50 -9.68 0.45
C GLN A 66 0.77 -8.76 -0.52
N CYS A 67 1.12 -7.46 -0.58
CA CYS A 67 0.59 -6.52 -1.57
C CYS A 67 1.67 -6.09 -2.56
N HIS A 68 2.87 -5.75 -2.08
CA HIS A 68 4.04 -5.51 -2.91
C HIS A 68 4.72 -6.84 -3.21
N HIS A 69 4.05 -7.70 -3.98
CA HIS A 69 4.47 -9.09 -4.19
C HIS A 69 5.74 -9.26 -5.03
N THR A 70 6.28 -8.17 -5.58
CA THR A 70 7.60 -8.12 -6.24
C THR A 70 8.72 -7.70 -5.28
N LEU A 71 8.37 -7.30 -4.05
CA LEU A 71 9.31 -6.85 -3.04
C LEU A 71 10.15 -8.01 -2.51
N GLU A 72 11.44 -7.79 -2.29
CA GLU A 72 12.31 -8.79 -1.68
C GLU A 72 11.93 -9.06 -0.23
N THR A 73 12.07 -10.31 0.20
CA THR A 73 11.69 -10.72 1.56
C THR A 73 12.49 -9.95 2.61
N GLY A 74 11.78 -9.30 3.55
CA GLY A 74 12.38 -8.52 4.62
C GLY A 74 12.69 -7.06 4.26
N THR A 75 12.46 -6.65 3.02
CA THR A 75 12.57 -5.24 2.62
C THR A 75 11.26 -4.49 2.84
N ILE A 76 11.36 -3.17 2.99
CA ILE A 76 10.21 -2.26 3.18
C ILE A 76 10.24 -1.07 2.22
N ALA A 77 11.31 -0.92 1.46
CA ALA A 77 11.45 0.14 0.47
C ALA A 77 10.66 -0.28 -0.77
N VAL A 78 9.62 0.49 -1.09
CA VAL A 78 8.80 0.29 -2.27
C VAL A 78 9.22 1.33 -3.31
N GLU A 79 9.85 0.87 -4.38
CA GLU A 79 10.25 1.73 -5.51
C GLU A 79 9.19 1.76 -6.61
N GLU A 80 8.46 0.65 -6.79
CA GLU A 80 7.45 0.46 -7.82
C GLU A 80 6.04 0.33 -7.21
N THR A 81 5.07 0.91 -7.91
CA THR A 81 3.65 0.81 -7.60
C THR A 81 2.99 -0.23 -8.50
N CYS A 82 1.77 -0.66 -8.15
CA CYS A 82 1.01 -1.60 -8.98
C CYS A 82 0.88 -1.12 -10.44
N LYS A 83 0.83 0.20 -10.68
CA LYS A 83 0.67 0.77 -12.03
C LYS A 83 1.93 0.62 -12.89
N ASP A 84 3.10 0.49 -12.27
CA ASP A 84 4.36 0.41 -13.00
C ASP A 84 4.50 -0.93 -13.72
N CYS A 85 3.91 -2.01 -13.18
CA CYS A 85 3.84 -3.33 -13.82
C CYS A 85 2.47 -3.60 -14.47
N HIS A 86 1.37 -3.31 -13.77
CA HIS A 86 0.01 -3.50 -14.29
C HIS A 86 -0.43 -2.23 -15.04
N ALA A 87 0.22 -1.94 -16.15
CA ALA A 87 0.23 -0.61 -16.75
C ALA A 87 -1.03 -0.25 -17.57
N ASN A 88 -1.84 -1.22 -17.98
CA ASN A 88 -3.03 -0.94 -18.77
C ASN A 88 -4.11 -0.28 -17.90
N THR A 89 -4.37 1.00 -18.17
CA THR A 89 -5.32 1.82 -17.40
C THR A 89 -6.70 1.88 -18.05
N GLU A 90 -6.98 1.05 -19.05
CA GLU A 90 -8.33 0.94 -19.59
C GLU A 90 -9.27 0.35 -18.53
N MET A 91 -10.35 1.07 -18.22
CA MET A 91 -11.33 0.60 -17.25
C MET A 91 -12.15 -0.55 -17.83
N ARG A 92 -12.08 -1.70 -17.17
CA ARG A 92 -12.89 -2.88 -17.46
C ARG A 92 -13.82 -3.15 -16.29
N SER A 93 -15.12 -3.26 -16.55
CA SER A 93 -16.04 -3.84 -15.56
C SER A 93 -15.74 -5.32 -15.37
N PHE A 94 -16.23 -5.92 -14.27
CA PHE A 94 -16.07 -7.37 -14.06
C PHE A 94 -16.65 -8.19 -15.21
N VAL A 95 -17.75 -7.74 -15.83
CA VAL A 95 -18.35 -8.41 -16.99
C VAL A 95 -17.44 -8.28 -18.22
N GLN A 96 -16.84 -7.10 -18.45
CA GLN A 96 -15.89 -6.92 -19.56
C GLN A 96 -14.58 -7.68 -19.34
N ALA A 97 -14.21 -7.98 -18.09
CA ALA A 97 -13.05 -8.79 -17.78
C ALA A 97 -13.24 -10.26 -18.17
N GLU A 98 -14.49 -10.75 -18.27
CA GLU A 98 -14.78 -12.13 -18.69
C GLU A 98 -14.35 -12.40 -20.14
N SER A 99 -14.37 -11.37 -21.00
CA SER A 99 -13.89 -11.49 -22.39
C SER A 99 -12.38 -11.36 -22.56
N ILE A 100 -11.64 -11.09 -21.47
CA ILE A 100 -10.18 -10.99 -21.48
C ILE A 100 -9.61 -12.35 -21.06
N PRO A 101 -8.64 -12.91 -21.81
CA PRO A 101 -7.92 -14.12 -21.40
C PRO A 101 -7.37 -13.97 -19.98
N GLU A 102 -7.42 -15.03 -19.18
CA GLU A 102 -7.10 -14.95 -17.75
C GLU A 102 -5.67 -14.49 -17.51
N GLU A 103 -4.74 -14.98 -18.34
CA GLU A 103 -3.33 -14.62 -18.37
C GLU A 103 -3.09 -13.12 -18.61
N ASP A 104 -3.98 -12.45 -19.34
CA ASP A 104 -3.85 -11.05 -19.73
C ASP A 104 -4.55 -10.10 -18.73
N ARG A 105 -5.38 -10.62 -17.82
CA ARG A 105 -6.17 -9.77 -16.91
C ARG A 105 -5.32 -8.93 -15.99
N MET A 106 -4.16 -9.46 -15.58
CA MET A 106 -3.27 -8.74 -14.68
C MET A 106 -2.54 -7.59 -15.37
N ASP A 107 -2.50 -7.51 -16.69
CA ASP A 107 -1.96 -6.31 -17.35
C ASP A 107 -2.79 -5.06 -17.07
N TYR A 108 -4.08 -5.24 -16.71
CA TYR A 108 -5.01 -4.16 -16.40
C TYR A 108 -4.90 -3.73 -14.93
N TYR A 109 -4.40 -2.52 -14.72
CA TYR A 109 -4.26 -1.87 -13.41
C TYR A 109 -5.50 -2.02 -12.51
N PHE A 110 -6.67 -1.73 -13.08
CA PHE A 110 -7.91 -1.74 -12.34
C PHE A 110 -8.37 -3.16 -11.99
N LEU A 111 -8.09 -4.15 -12.83
CA LEU A 111 -8.39 -5.54 -12.50
C LEU A 111 -7.44 -6.06 -11.41
N ALA A 112 -6.14 -5.76 -11.52
CA ALA A 112 -5.14 -6.13 -10.51
C ALA A 112 -5.49 -5.56 -9.12
N ILE A 113 -5.90 -4.28 -9.03
CA ILE A 113 -6.34 -3.68 -7.76
C ILE A 113 -7.56 -4.38 -7.19
N HIS A 114 -8.59 -4.62 -8.01
CA HIS A 114 -9.79 -5.30 -7.52
C HIS A 114 -9.49 -6.72 -7.08
N ASP A 115 -8.61 -7.43 -7.80
CA ASP A 115 -8.18 -8.77 -7.42
C ASP A 115 -7.49 -8.76 -6.05
N GLN A 116 -6.43 -7.95 -5.89
CA GLN A 116 -5.66 -7.84 -4.65
C GLN A 116 -6.53 -7.43 -3.45
N CYS A 117 -7.39 -6.43 -3.61
CA CYS A 117 -8.20 -5.93 -2.50
C CYS A 117 -9.39 -6.85 -2.18
N ILE A 118 -10.21 -7.17 -3.19
CA ILE A 118 -11.48 -7.85 -2.95
C ILE A 118 -11.25 -9.32 -2.62
N ASN A 119 -10.27 -10.00 -3.25
CA ASN A 119 -10.06 -11.42 -2.96
C ASN A 119 -9.53 -11.63 -1.54
N CYS A 120 -8.60 -10.79 -1.08
CA CYS A 120 -8.15 -10.82 0.32
C CYS A 120 -9.33 -10.61 1.28
N HIS A 121 -10.15 -9.58 1.07
CA HIS A 121 -11.32 -9.32 1.92
C HIS A 121 -12.35 -10.45 1.89
N ARG A 122 -12.60 -11.05 0.72
CA ARG A 122 -13.47 -12.23 0.59
C ARG A 122 -12.92 -13.43 1.34
N ALA A 123 -11.61 -13.67 1.26
CA ALA A 123 -10.95 -14.77 1.97
C ALA A 123 -11.09 -14.59 3.49
N VAL A 124 -10.79 -13.39 4.01
CA VAL A 124 -10.94 -13.09 5.43
C VAL A 124 -12.40 -13.22 5.89
N ARG A 125 -13.38 -12.80 5.08
CA ARG A 125 -14.81 -13.00 5.40
C ARG A 125 -15.24 -14.46 5.44
N LYS A 126 -14.59 -15.33 4.67
CA LYS A 126 -14.85 -16.78 4.72
C LYS A 126 -14.29 -17.40 6.01
N SER A 127 -13.17 -16.88 6.52
CA SER A 127 -12.53 -17.37 7.76
C SER A 127 -13.04 -16.70 9.04
N ASP A 128 -13.59 -15.50 8.93
CA ASP A 128 -14.12 -14.69 10.04
C ASP A 128 -15.38 -13.96 9.58
N GLU A 129 -16.55 -14.43 10.02
CA GLU A 129 -17.85 -13.83 9.67
C GLU A 129 -18.07 -12.45 10.30
N TRP A 130 -17.34 -12.12 11.38
CA TRP A 130 -17.47 -10.87 12.13
C TRP A 130 -16.56 -9.76 11.62
N THR A 131 -15.67 -10.07 10.67
CA THR A 131 -14.77 -9.10 10.08
C THR A 131 -15.52 -7.95 9.39
N LYS A 132 -14.94 -6.75 9.47
CA LYS A 132 -15.44 -5.55 8.77
C LYS A 132 -14.80 -5.36 7.39
N ALA A 133 -14.08 -6.35 6.89
CA ALA A 133 -13.44 -6.30 5.57
C ALA A 133 -14.48 -6.03 4.46
N PRO A 134 -14.40 -4.90 3.73
CA PRO A 134 -15.41 -4.52 2.77
C PRO A 134 -15.31 -5.32 1.46
N VAL A 135 -16.42 -5.88 0.98
CA VAL A 135 -16.48 -6.60 -0.32
C VAL A 135 -17.51 -6.03 -1.30
N GLY A 136 -18.38 -5.12 -0.85
CA GLY A 136 -19.35 -4.45 -1.72
C GLY A 136 -18.74 -3.16 -2.29
N CYS A 137 -19.01 -2.85 -3.56
CA CYS A 137 -18.37 -1.73 -4.27
C CYS A 137 -18.45 -0.42 -3.47
N TRP A 138 -19.65 -0.05 -3.00
CA TRP A 138 -19.88 1.19 -2.23
C TRP A 138 -19.25 1.23 -0.84
N ARG A 139 -18.68 0.12 -0.36
CA ARG A 139 -17.96 0.07 0.93
C ARG A 139 -16.49 0.47 0.77
N CYS A 140 -15.94 0.38 -0.44
CA CYS A 140 -14.61 0.91 -0.77
C CYS A 140 -14.71 2.22 -1.55
N HIS A 141 -15.65 2.27 -2.50
CA HIS A 141 -15.88 3.40 -3.39
C HIS A 141 -16.82 4.42 -2.74
N ILE A 142 -16.25 5.57 -2.38
CA ILE A 142 -16.99 6.70 -1.82
C ILE A 142 -17.30 7.69 -2.94
N TYR A 143 -18.60 7.94 -3.16
CA TYR A 143 -19.10 8.87 -4.16
C TYR A 143 -19.60 10.15 -3.47
N THR A 144 -19.18 11.30 -3.97
CA THR A 144 -19.75 12.60 -3.60
C THR A 144 -20.54 13.15 -4.78
N LYS A 145 -21.77 13.62 -4.53
CA LYS A 145 -22.60 14.22 -5.59
C LYS A 145 -22.03 15.57 -5.99
N LYS A 146 -22.14 15.90 -7.28
CA LYS A 146 -21.82 17.23 -7.78
C LYS A 146 -22.83 18.22 -7.20
N VAL A 147 -22.36 19.26 -6.50
CA VAL A 147 -23.25 20.34 -6.04
C VAL A 147 -23.66 21.13 -7.28
N LYS A 148 -24.93 21.10 -7.67
CA LYS A 148 -25.45 21.95 -8.75
C LYS A 148 -25.36 23.42 -8.30
N GLY A 149 -24.56 24.24 -8.98
CA GLY A 149 -24.57 25.71 -8.80
C GLY A 149 -23.25 26.37 -8.36
N LYS A 150 -22.09 25.79 -8.66
CA LYS A 150 -20.81 26.53 -8.74
C LYS A 150 -20.11 26.20 -10.04
#